data_AF-A0A9E5R5K0-F1
#
_entry.id   AF-A0A9E5R5K0-F1
#
_cell.length_a   1.000
_cell.length_b   1.000
_cell.length_c   1.000
_cell.angle_alpha   90.00
_cell.angle_beta   90.00
_cell.angle_gamma   90.00
#
_symmetry.space_group_name_H-M   'P 1'
#
loop_
_entity.id
_entity.type
_entity.pdbx_description
1 polymer ?
#
loop_
_entity_poly.entity_id
_entity_poly.type
_entity_poly.pdbx_seq_one_letter_code
_entity_poly.pdbx_strand_id
1 'polypeptide(L)'
;MAPLPDYFHEALNGTLWRDAAQIGLSTPQTAVPPTAEVLREGQFILRYGIEMLRSPHALVPGLFISEQGGAKSGRQAWDWLWTKFQLYPRAEVIGLRSDGNDEHLYVRDLDFGMPVRVLVYASVEDVRPLGHVAVLHAPTGAPLPDFVARYLG
;
A
#
# COMPACT_ATOMS: atom_id res chain seq x y z
N MET A 1 6.43 25.79 6.75
CA MET A 1 6.45 24.50 7.47
C MET A 1 6.06 23.44 6.46
N ALA A 2 6.88 22.41 6.24
CA ALA A 2 6.49 21.31 5.36
C ALA A 2 5.31 20.56 5.99
N PRO A 3 4.33 20.08 5.20
CA PRO A 3 3.24 19.26 5.74
C PRO A 3 3.80 17.97 6.35
N LEU A 4 3.10 17.41 7.33
CA LEU A 4 3.43 16.10 7.87
C LEU A 4 3.11 15.00 6.84
N PRO A 5 3.82 13.85 6.87
CA PRO A 5 3.44 12.69 6.08
C PRO A 5 1.99 12.27 6.36
N ASP A 6 1.25 12.02 5.28
CA ASP A 6 -0.11 11.47 5.33
C ASP A 6 -0.15 10.21 4.46
N TYR A 7 -0.45 9.07 5.07
CA TYR A 7 -0.41 7.76 4.41
C TYR A 7 -1.79 7.43 3.85
N PHE A 8 -1.93 7.62 2.53
CA PHE A 8 -3.16 7.27 1.82
C PHE A 8 -3.55 5.81 2.07
N HIS A 9 -4.83 5.60 2.36
CA HIS A 9 -5.37 4.28 2.64
C HIS A 9 -6.82 4.16 2.17
N GLU A 10 -7.25 2.92 1.99
CA GLU A 10 -8.64 2.54 1.81
C GLU A 10 -9.03 1.53 2.91
N ALA A 11 -10.32 1.49 3.27
CA ALA A 11 -10.82 0.52 4.23
C ALA A 11 -11.61 -0.57 3.52
N LEU A 12 -11.44 -1.82 3.94
CA LEU A 12 -12.21 -2.96 3.43
C LEU A 12 -12.58 -3.90 4.57
N ASN A 13 -13.86 -4.26 4.63
CA ASN A 13 -14.32 -5.31 5.53
C ASN A 13 -14.07 -6.68 4.89
N GLY A 14 -13.70 -7.67 5.70
CA GLY A 14 -13.49 -9.01 5.18
C GLY A 14 -12.83 -9.97 6.17
N THR A 15 -12.29 -11.03 5.59
CA THR A 15 -11.51 -12.05 6.29
C THR A 15 -10.12 -12.11 5.69
N LEU A 16 -9.11 -11.83 6.50
CA LEU A 16 -7.71 -12.02 6.15
C LEU A 16 -7.33 -13.48 6.41
N TRP A 17 -6.74 -14.12 5.42
CA TRP A 17 -6.39 -15.53 5.47
C TRP A 17 -5.00 -15.77 4.87
N ARG A 18 -4.43 -16.93 5.18
CA ARG A 18 -3.15 -17.39 4.65
C ARG A 18 -3.27 -18.82 4.15
N ASP A 19 -2.75 -19.08 2.96
CA ASP A 19 -2.52 -20.44 2.48
C ASP A 19 -0.99 -20.71 2.40
N ALA A 20 -0.62 -21.84 1.80
CA ALA A 20 0.79 -22.22 1.67
C ALA A 20 1.62 -21.26 0.78
N ALA A 21 0.98 -20.46 -0.06
CA ALA A 21 1.65 -19.60 -1.04
C ALA A 21 1.63 -18.12 -0.64
N GLN A 22 0.55 -17.66 -0.01
CA GLN A 22 0.30 -16.22 0.13
C GLN A 22 -0.70 -15.86 1.24
N ILE A 23 -0.81 -14.55 1.47
CA ILE A 23 -1.88 -13.95 2.26
C ILE A 23 -2.92 -13.39 1.28
N GLY A 24 -4.18 -13.71 1.53
CA GLY A 24 -5.31 -13.21 0.76
C GLY A 24 -6.35 -12.53 1.65
N LEU A 25 -7.26 -11.79 1.01
CA LEU A 25 -8.37 -11.11 1.66
C LEU A 25 -9.67 -11.53 0.98
N SER A 26 -10.67 -11.96 1.74
CA SER A 26 -12.01 -12.26 1.22
C SER A 26 -13.01 -11.21 1.70
N THR A 27 -13.86 -10.69 0.81
CA THR A 27 -14.98 -9.83 1.23
C THR A 27 -16.02 -10.63 2.03
N PRO A 28 -16.91 -10.00 2.83
CA PRO A 28 -17.77 -10.72 3.76
C PRO A 28 -18.74 -11.72 3.12
N GLN A 29 -19.05 -11.58 1.84
CA GLN A 29 -19.93 -12.47 1.07
C GLN A 29 -19.18 -13.57 0.33
N THR A 30 -17.87 -13.67 0.49
CA THR A 30 -17.03 -14.64 -0.20
C THR A 30 -16.40 -15.62 0.78
N ALA A 31 -16.56 -16.90 0.50
CA ALA A 31 -15.92 -17.94 1.29
C ALA A 31 -14.39 -17.82 1.21
N VAL A 32 -13.74 -18.00 2.35
CA VAL A 32 -12.29 -18.22 2.43
C VAL A 32 -11.97 -19.59 1.81
N PRO A 33 -10.82 -19.75 1.12
CA PRO A 33 -10.42 -21.05 0.60
C PRO A 33 -10.42 -22.13 1.71
N PRO A 34 -10.96 -23.34 1.46
CA PRO A 34 -11.10 -24.36 2.51
C PRO A 34 -9.80 -24.80 3.17
N THR A 35 -8.68 -24.62 2.48
CA THR A 35 -7.33 -25.00 2.94
C THR A 35 -6.57 -23.84 3.58
N ALA A 36 -7.15 -22.64 3.64
CA ALA A 36 -6.50 -21.46 4.20
C ALA A 36 -6.76 -21.34 5.71
N GLU A 37 -5.74 -20.87 6.43
CA GLU A 37 -5.83 -20.44 7.82
C GLU A 37 -6.45 -19.05 7.88
N VAL A 38 -7.53 -18.90 8.65
CA VAL A 38 -8.09 -17.57 8.95
C VAL A 38 -7.19 -16.87 9.96
N LEU A 39 -6.62 -15.73 9.57
CA LEU A 39 -5.74 -14.93 10.44
C LEU A 39 -6.55 -13.92 11.26
N ARG A 40 -7.54 -13.27 10.65
CA ARG A 40 -8.38 -12.24 11.28
C ARG A 40 -9.63 -11.96 10.46
N GLU A 41 -10.69 -11.56 11.13
CA GLU A 41 -11.91 -11.01 10.52
C GLU A 41 -12.14 -9.58 11.01
N GLY A 42 -12.74 -8.73 10.17
CA GLY A 42 -13.14 -7.38 10.54
C GLY A 42 -12.89 -6.36 9.45
N GLN A 43 -12.74 -5.10 9.85
CA GLN A 43 -12.31 -4.01 8.97
C GLN A 43 -10.78 -3.96 8.93
N PHE A 44 -10.23 -3.80 7.74
CA PHE A 44 -8.81 -3.64 7.51
C PHE A 44 -8.51 -2.33 6.81
N ILE A 45 -7.32 -1.80 7.07
CA ILE A 45 -6.77 -0.63 6.38
C ILE A 45 -5.76 -1.13 5.34
N LEU A 46 -5.95 -0.76 4.08
CA LEU A 46 -5.04 -1.08 2.99
C LEU A 46 -4.23 0.15 2.61
N ARG A 47 -2.91 0.00 2.55
CA ARG A 47 -1.96 1.00 2.04
C ARG A 47 -1.17 0.41 0.89
N TYR A 48 -0.68 1.28 0.02
CA TYR A 48 -0.07 0.90 -1.24
C TYR A 48 1.41 1.23 -1.22
N GLY A 49 2.24 0.21 -1.31
CA GLY A 49 3.69 0.30 -1.29
C GLY A 49 4.27 0.29 -2.69
N ILE A 50 5.28 1.14 -2.92
CA ILE A 50 6.17 1.06 -4.09
C ILE A 50 7.40 0.29 -3.67
N GLU A 51 7.81 -0.70 -4.46
CA GLU A 51 9.03 -1.47 -4.17
C GLU A 51 10.26 -0.56 -4.12
N MET A 52 11.19 -0.87 -3.23
CA MET A 52 12.44 -0.14 -3.12
C MET A 52 13.54 -0.88 -3.89
N LEU A 53 14.35 -0.16 -4.67
CA LEU A 53 15.48 -0.78 -5.36
C LEU A 53 16.46 -1.37 -4.35
N ARG A 54 16.87 -2.63 -4.59
CA ARG A 54 17.86 -3.36 -3.75
C ARG A 54 17.43 -3.58 -2.30
N SER A 55 16.15 -3.49 -2.00
CA SER A 55 15.57 -3.75 -0.69
C SER A 55 14.40 -4.73 -0.83
N PRO A 56 14.19 -5.65 0.13
CA PRO A 56 13.00 -6.53 0.11
C PRO A 56 11.72 -5.80 0.54
N HIS A 57 11.83 -4.54 0.95
CA HIS A 57 10.76 -3.74 1.50
C HIS A 57 10.13 -2.84 0.44
N ALA A 58 8.83 -2.60 0.60
CA ALA A 58 8.14 -1.54 -0.10
C ALA A 58 8.02 -0.30 0.81
N LEU A 59 7.91 0.88 0.19
CA LEU A 59 7.64 2.15 0.84
C LEU A 59 6.19 2.57 0.56
N VAL A 60 5.41 2.84 1.60
CA VAL A 60 4.14 3.57 1.50
C VAL A 60 4.45 5.07 1.49
N PRO A 61 4.24 5.79 0.37
CA PRO A 61 4.55 7.21 0.31
C PRO A 61 3.61 8.01 1.23
N GLY A 62 4.18 8.82 2.12
CA GLY A 62 3.42 9.75 2.96
C GLY A 62 3.55 11.20 2.53
N LEU A 63 4.72 11.56 1.98
CA LEU A 63 5.07 12.91 1.58
C LEU A 63 6.06 12.88 0.42
N PHE A 64 5.78 13.66 -0.61
CA PHE A 64 6.67 13.97 -1.71
C PHE A 64 7.12 15.43 -1.59
N ILE A 65 8.41 15.69 -1.79
CA ILE A 65 9.00 17.02 -1.77
C ILE A 65 9.79 17.22 -3.08
N SER A 66 9.38 18.20 -3.87
CA SER A 66 10.04 18.53 -5.13
C SER A 66 11.38 19.24 -4.89
N GLU A 67 12.25 19.17 -5.89
CA GLU A 67 13.53 19.92 -5.90
C GLU A 67 13.35 21.44 -5.77
N GLN A 68 12.15 21.95 -6.04
CA GLN A 68 11.80 23.37 -5.97
C GLN A 68 11.06 23.74 -4.66
N GLY A 69 10.98 22.83 -3.69
CA GLY A 69 10.38 23.06 -2.38
C GLY A 69 8.86 22.89 -2.32
N GLY A 70 8.22 22.39 -3.38
CA GLY A 70 6.80 22.08 -3.38
C GLY A 70 6.53 20.72 -2.75
N ALA A 71 5.57 20.62 -1.83
CA ALA A 71 5.24 19.38 -1.13
C ALA A 71 3.85 18.85 -1.50
N LYS A 72 3.68 17.51 -1.51
CA LYS A 72 2.40 16.81 -1.69
C LYS A 72 2.32 15.66 -0.71
N SER A 73 1.17 15.45 -0.07
CA SER A 73 0.95 14.38 0.90
C SER A 73 -0.25 13.50 0.50
N GLY A 74 -0.40 12.33 1.14
CA GLY A 74 -1.55 11.45 0.94
C GLY A 74 -1.70 11.01 -0.52
N ARG A 75 -2.95 10.98 -0.99
CA ARG A 75 -3.28 10.58 -2.36
C ARG A 75 -2.60 11.45 -3.42
N GLN A 76 -2.40 12.74 -3.14
CA GLN A 76 -1.74 13.64 -4.09
C GLN A 76 -0.25 13.30 -4.28
N ALA A 77 0.42 12.83 -3.23
CA ALA A 77 1.79 12.35 -3.33
C ALA A 77 1.85 11.11 -4.24
N TRP A 78 0.95 10.15 -3.99
CA TRP A 78 0.84 8.93 -4.80
C TRP A 78 0.60 9.23 -6.29
N ASP A 79 -0.44 10.00 -6.59
CA ASP A 79 -0.83 10.31 -7.98
C ASP A 79 0.30 11.06 -8.69
N TRP A 80 0.98 11.96 -7.98
CA TRP A 80 2.13 12.66 -8.53
C TRP A 80 3.27 11.68 -8.85
N LEU A 81 3.64 10.81 -7.90
CA LEU A 81 4.73 9.85 -8.07
C LEU A 81 4.50 8.99 -9.32
N TRP A 82 3.32 8.39 -9.47
CA TRP A 82 3.01 7.55 -10.63
C TRP A 82 2.98 8.30 -11.97
N THR A 83 2.65 9.59 -11.96
CA THR A 83 2.55 10.36 -13.21
C THR A 83 3.85 11.07 -13.60
N LYS A 84 4.77 11.28 -12.66
CA LYS A 84 5.93 12.16 -12.85
C LYS A 84 7.26 11.61 -12.34
N PHE A 85 7.34 10.36 -11.86
CA PHE A 85 8.57 9.80 -11.27
C PHE A 85 9.83 9.97 -12.14
N GLN A 86 9.71 9.80 -13.47
CA GLN A 86 10.84 9.91 -14.39
C GLN A 86 11.42 11.33 -14.52
N LEU A 87 10.61 12.35 -14.22
CA LEU A 87 10.99 13.74 -14.43
C LEU A 87 11.74 14.34 -13.23
N TYR A 88 11.62 13.75 -12.04
CA TYR A 88 12.20 14.30 -10.81
C TYR A 88 12.88 13.22 -9.96
N PRO A 89 13.94 12.59 -10.48
CA PRO A 89 14.63 11.49 -9.79
C PRO A 89 15.29 11.90 -8.46
N ARG A 90 15.57 13.20 -8.23
CA ARG A 90 16.16 13.71 -6.98
C ARG A 90 15.13 14.39 -6.07
N ALA A 91 13.84 14.32 -6.40
CA ALA A 91 12.81 14.68 -5.44
C ALA A 91 12.82 13.68 -4.29
N GLU A 92 12.48 14.17 -3.11
CA GLU A 92 12.48 13.41 -1.87
C GLU A 92 11.10 12.77 -1.64
N VAL A 93 11.12 11.57 -1.05
CA VAL A 93 9.94 10.86 -0.60
C VAL A 93 10.18 10.45 0.85
N ILE A 94 9.28 10.88 1.72
CA ILE A 94 9.21 10.44 3.11
C ILE A 94 8.01 9.50 3.21
N GLY A 95 8.25 8.31 3.73
CA GLY A 95 7.27 7.25 3.73
C GLY A 95 7.43 6.26 4.87
N LEU A 96 6.46 5.35 4.95
CA LEU A 96 6.46 4.24 5.90
C LEU A 96 6.94 2.98 5.19
N ARG A 97 8.07 2.43 5.62
CA ARG A 97 8.61 1.18 5.08
C ARG A 97 7.80 -0.01 5.61
N SER A 98 7.68 -1.06 4.80
CA SER A 98 6.85 -2.24 5.12
C SER A 98 7.26 -3.03 6.37
N ASP A 99 8.41 -2.73 7.00
CA ASP A 99 8.82 -3.28 8.31
C ASP A 99 8.42 -2.38 9.49
N GLY A 100 7.83 -1.22 9.22
CA GLY A 100 7.29 -0.27 10.19
C GLY A 100 8.21 0.89 10.56
N ASN A 101 9.34 1.03 9.88
CA ASN A 101 10.24 2.17 10.06
C ASN A 101 9.88 3.32 9.11
N ASP A 102 10.05 4.56 9.57
CA ASP A 102 10.06 5.71 8.68
C ASP A 102 11.30 5.65 7.78
N GLU A 103 11.16 6.11 6.54
CA GLU A 103 12.23 6.13 5.57
C GLU A 103 12.18 7.44 4.79
N HIS A 104 13.37 7.97 4.49
CA HIS A 104 13.55 9.15 3.67
C HIS A 104 14.52 8.83 2.54
N LEU A 105 14.01 8.82 1.31
CA LEU A 105 14.76 8.42 0.12
C LEU A 105 14.41 9.31 -1.07
N TYR A 106 15.11 9.12 -2.19
CA TYR A 106 14.79 9.81 -3.43
C TYR A 106 13.87 8.98 -4.31
N VAL A 107 13.11 9.64 -5.20
CA VAL A 107 12.26 8.96 -6.19
C VAL A 107 13.02 7.91 -7.00
N ARG A 108 14.30 8.16 -7.33
CA ARG A 108 15.15 7.20 -8.06
C ARG A 108 15.47 5.91 -7.29
N ASP A 109 15.24 5.87 -5.99
CA ASP A 109 15.48 4.70 -5.14
C ASP A 109 14.24 3.78 -5.09
N LEU A 110 13.12 4.19 -5.72
CA LEU A 110 11.90 3.41 -5.87
C LEU A 110 11.85 2.71 -7.23
N ASP A 111 11.31 1.49 -7.23
CA ASP A 111 11.12 0.66 -8.41
C ASP A 111 9.67 0.71 -8.90
N PHE A 112 9.41 1.65 -9.81
CA PHE A 112 8.11 1.81 -10.48
C PHE A 112 7.87 0.75 -11.57
N GLY A 113 8.85 -0.11 -11.87
CA GLY A 113 8.70 -1.23 -12.79
C GLY A 113 8.06 -2.47 -12.15
N MET A 114 8.04 -2.53 -10.82
CA MET A 114 7.45 -3.62 -10.06
C MET A 114 5.96 -3.36 -9.75
N PRO A 115 5.16 -4.43 -9.59
CA PRO A 115 3.79 -4.29 -9.12
C PRO A 115 3.70 -3.58 -7.77
N VAL A 116 2.63 -2.81 -7.57
CA VAL A 116 2.32 -2.19 -6.28
C VAL A 116 2.07 -3.26 -5.22
N ARG A 117 2.74 -3.14 -4.08
CA ARG A 117 2.56 -4.03 -2.95
C ARG A 117 1.39 -3.55 -2.10
N VAL A 118 0.31 -4.33 -1.99
CA VAL A 118 -0.86 -3.96 -1.16
C VAL A 118 -0.66 -4.45 0.28
N LEU A 119 -0.41 -3.53 1.19
CA LEU A 119 -0.11 -3.81 2.59
C LEU A 119 -1.37 -3.65 3.45
N VAL A 120 -1.64 -4.64 4.31
CA VAL A 120 -2.84 -4.65 5.17
C VAL A 120 -2.48 -4.38 6.63
N TYR A 121 -3.24 -3.50 7.27
CA TYR A 121 -3.06 -3.03 8.64
C TYR A 121 -4.34 -3.25 9.44
N ALA A 122 -4.23 -3.31 10.77
CA ALA A 122 -5.42 -3.44 11.63
C ALA A 122 -6.10 -2.09 11.87
N SER A 123 -5.33 -1.00 11.94
CA SER A 123 -5.84 0.37 12.07
C SER A 123 -5.00 1.38 11.28
N VAL A 124 -5.44 2.64 11.25
CA VAL A 124 -4.74 3.73 10.56
C VAL A 124 -3.52 4.22 11.35
N GLU A 125 -3.47 3.96 12.65
CA GLU A 125 -2.35 4.30 13.55
C GLU A 125 -1.22 3.27 13.47
N ASP A 126 -1.49 2.08 12.95
CA ASP A 126 -0.47 1.04 12.81
C ASP A 126 0.63 1.48 11.84
N VAL A 127 1.87 1.30 12.27
CA VAL A 127 3.07 1.51 11.47
C VAL A 127 3.55 0.22 10.81
N ARG A 128 3.21 -0.95 11.34
CA ARG A 128 3.62 -2.25 10.80
C ARG A 128 2.42 -2.97 10.19
N PRO A 129 2.50 -3.43 8.93
CA PRO A 129 1.43 -4.20 8.33
C PRO A 129 1.33 -5.60 8.95
N LEU A 130 0.12 -6.15 8.97
CA LEU A 130 -0.14 -7.57 9.23
C LEU A 130 0.44 -8.45 8.11
N GLY A 131 0.56 -7.92 6.89
CA GLY A 131 1.16 -8.61 5.76
C GLY A 131 0.96 -7.89 4.42
N HIS A 132 1.34 -8.58 3.35
CA HIS A 132 1.06 -8.20 1.97
C HIS A 132 -0.09 -9.06 1.43
N VAL A 133 -1.17 -8.43 0.99
CA VAL A 133 -2.30 -9.11 0.35
C VAL A 133 -1.96 -9.30 -1.12
N ALA A 134 -1.78 -10.55 -1.54
CA ALA A 134 -1.46 -10.89 -2.93
C ALA A 134 -2.71 -11.19 -3.77
N VAL A 135 -3.83 -11.49 -3.13
CA VAL A 135 -5.07 -11.87 -3.80
C VAL A 135 -6.30 -11.39 -3.03
N LEU A 136 -7.31 -10.93 -3.76
CA LEU A 136 -8.64 -10.60 -3.25
C LEU A 136 -9.68 -11.58 -3.78
N HIS A 137 -10.49 -12.13 -2.89
CA HIS A 137 -11.69 -12.90 -3.25
C HIS A 137 -12.93 -12.05 -2.99
N ALA A 138 -13.59 -11.61 -4.07
CA ALA A 138 -14.81 -10.83 -4.03
C ALA A 138 -15.80 -11.36 -5.08
N PRO A 139 -17.13 -11.20 -4.88
CA PRO A 139 -18.10 -11.49 -5.92
C PRO A 139 -17.87 -10.60 -7.15
N THR A 140 -18.18 -11.10 -8.34
CA THR A 140 -18.15 -10.30 -9.57
C THR A 140 -19.03 -9.07 -9.42
N GLY A 141 -18.47 -7.89 -9.71
CA GLY A 141 -19.20 -6.61 -9.61
C GLY A 141 -19.39 -6.09 -8.18
N ALA A 142 -18.69 -6.66 -7.19
CA ALA A 142 -18.68 -6.11 -5.84
C ALA A 142 -18.17 -4.65 -5.86
N PRO A 143 -18.82 -3.74 -5.09
CA PRO A 143 -18.35 -2.37 -4.97
C PRO A 143 -17.05 -2.36 -4.16
N LEU A 144 -15.91 -2.33 -4.85
CA LEU A 144 -14.59 -2.25 -4.25
C LEU A 144 -14.09 -0.79 -4.29
N PRO A 145 -13.30 -0.37 -3.29
CA PRO A 145 -12.54 0.87 -3.37
C PRO A 145 -11.63 0.91 -4.62
N ASP A 146 -11.35 2.10 -5.13
CA ASP A 146 -10.70 2.30 -6.43
C ASP A 146 -9.35 1.59 -6.53
N PHE A 147 -8.50 1.72 -5.50
CA PHE A 147 -7.16 1.14 -5.55
C PHE A 147 -7.17 -0.34 -5.21
N VAL A 148 -8.08 -0.79 -4.34
CA VAL A 148 -8.34 -2.23 -4.14
C VAL A 148 -8.70 -2.88 -5.48
N ALA A 149 -9.68 -2.33 -6.21
CA ALA A 149 -10.07 -2.85 -7.52
C ALA A 149 -8.91 -2.81 -8.53
N ARG A 150 -8.11 -1.74 -8.51
CA ARG A 150 -6.98 -1.56 -9.44
C ARG A 150 -5.82 -2.53 -9.21
N TYR A 151 -5.50 -2.84 -7.95
CA TYR A 151 -4.28 -3.60 -7.63
C TYR A 151 -4.54 -5.04 -7.16
N LEU A 152 -5.78 -5.39 -6.82
CA LEU A 152 -6.17 -6.75 -6.40
C LEU A 152 -7.35 -7.34 -7.17
N GLY A 153 -8.03 -6.56 -8.02
CA GLY A 153 -9.22 -6.97 -8.78
C GLY A 153 -8.94 -7.56 -10.16
#